data_AF-A0A972TM85-F1
#
_entry.id   AF-A0A972TM85-F1
#
_cell.length_a   1.000
_cell.length_b   1.000
_cell.length_c   1.000
_cell.angle_alpha   90.00
_cell.angle_beta   90.00
_cell.angle_gamma   90.00
#
_symmetry.space_group_name_H-M   'P 1'
#
loop_
_entity.id
_entity.type
_entity.pdbx_description
1 polymer ?
#
loop_
_entity_poly.entity_id
_entity_poly.type
_entity_poly.pdbx_seq_one_letter_code
_entity_poly.pdbx_strand_id
1 'polypeptide(L)'
;MPIKLHIPQKITAILVYGRPPLVFGGMICAIAVMWTRSPILYMLGVALLFTSMSFDLVDGWFAARFRPHSPLAHLADRIMDKVVYSIIFPLIAVGMMWRLNFISPNPTKTELLHAVFVLLLCVTVLIRDNFAHFMRGFAMRKGQEPELRELTRLRTTVAAPVGALLYAYAFYVPEEPSFLIYSWISWLGDLPLRALFFIEILFLIINFGSIAGYCRKYGAYCLDELCLGDVTLRRRILSIFPNALTVMNAMMGLLAVFFAYQGRIREAYLILIGAALFDKLDGALARKLGLTEPLANTESPYHISLGSILDDISDAVSFCIAPAWIFYITLSGSSDPVIERLPVGLIALLYAVLGITRLIYFTLDRTPIPGFFKGMPTPAAALLVVAPLIMFSQAVLEAPEWALFWGIFCFVLMMIAALLMNLYPVRYLHLGRFMDSHPWVTSMTVVLALVSVVTPYFGHIAFLYMFLYLLSPLVSWRIRPDVATIEKKAVSPQVS
;
A
#
# COMPACT_ATOMS: atom_id res chain seq x y z
N MET A 1 18.08 -1.98 -40.07
CA MET A 1 18.29 -2.79 -38.85
C MET A 1 19.78 -2.81 -38.56
N PRO A 2 20.29 -2.43 -37.37
CA PRO A 2 21.70 -2.56 -37.10
C PRO A 2 22.05 -4.05 -36.98
N ILE A 3 23.08 -4.47 -37.70
CA ILE A 3 23.62 -5.83 -37.71
C ILE A 3 24.09 -6.14 -36.29
N LYS A 4 23.32 -6.93 -35.53
CA LYS A 4 23.75 -7.42 -34.22
C LYS A 4 24.87 -8.43 -34.46
N LEU A 5 26.08 -8.07 -34.06
CA LEU A 5 27.25 -8.94 -34.05
C LEU A 5 26.96 -10.19 -33.18
N HIS A 6 27.75 -11.24 -33.41
CA HIS A 6 27.54 -12.58 -32.89
C HIS A 6 28.66 -12.87 -31.87
N ILE A 7 28.32 -13.20 -30.60
CA ILE A 7 29.31 -13.47 -29.53
C ILE A 7 29.87 -14.89 -29.68
N PRO A 8 31.19 -15.12 -29.50
CA PRO A 8 31.74 -16.47 -29.42
C PRO A 8 31.06 -17.32 -28.33
N GLN A 9 30.57 -18.51 -28.70
CA GLN A 9 29.83 -19.41 -27.78
C GLN A 9 30.57 -19.69 -26.45
N LYS A 10 31.90 -19.75 -26.48
CA LYS A 10 32.75 -19.96 -25.29
C LYS A 10 32.61 -18.82 -24.26
N ILE A 11 32.52 -17.58 -24.71
CA ILE A 11 32.43 -16.41 -23.82
C ILE A 11 31.06 -16.37 -23.16
N THR A 12 29.99 -16.60 -23.93
CA THR A 12 28.62 -16.69 -23.38
C THR A 12 28.48 -17.83 -22.37
N ALA A 13 29.09 -18.99 -22.63
CA ALA A 13 29.06 -20.11 -21.69
C ALA A 13 29.79 -19.77 -20.38
N ILE A 14 30.97 -19.14 -20.44
CA ILE A 14 31.72 -18.74 -19.25
C ILE A 14 30.93 -17.72 -18.41
N LEU A 15 30.31 -16.73 -19.04
CA LEU A 15 29.54 -15.71 -18.33
C LEU A 15 28.30 -16.27 -17.64
N VAL A 16 27.57 -17.16 -18.30
CA VAL A 16 26.33 -17.74 -17.74
C VAL A 16 26.63 -18.82 -16.70
N TYR A 17 27.51 -19.78 -17.01
CA TYR A 17 27.79 -20.92 -16.13
C TYR A 17 28.87 -20.65 -15.09
N GLY A 18 29.62 -19.54 -15.19
CA GLY A 18 30.63 -19.15 -14.21
C GLY A 18 30.06 -18.58 -12.91
N ARG A 19 28.82 -18.06 -12.92
CA ARG A 19 28.20 -17.40 -11.74
C ARG A 19 27.93 -18.36 -10.57
N PRO A 20 27.29 -19.53 -10.74
CA PRO A 20 26.97 -20.41 -9.63
C PRO A 20 28.20 -20.94 -8.87
N PRO A 21 29.29 -21.40 -9.52
CA PRO A 21 30.50 -21.82 -8.81
C PRO A 21 31.12 -20.72 -7.94
N LEU A 22 31.14 -19.48 -8.43
CA LEU A 22 31.65 -18.33 -7.66
C LEU A 22 30.81 -18.07 -6.41
N VAL A 23 29.48 -18.12 -6.55
CA VAL A 23 28.54 -17.90 -5.44
C VAL A 23 28.60 -19.04 -4.42
N PHE A 24 28.74 -20.27 -4.89
CA PHE A 24 28.95 -21.44 -4.04
C PHE A 24 30.27 -21.35 -3.28
N GLY A 25 31.35 -20.89 -3.92
CA GLY A 25 32.61 -20.59 -3.25
C GLY A 25 32.44 -19.51 -2.18
N GLY A 26 31.71 -18.43 -2.49
CA GLY A 26 31.35 -17.40 -1.51
C GLY A 26 30.57 -17.95 -0.32
N MET A 27 29.64 -18.88 -0.55
CA MET A 27 28.91 -19.57 0.53
C MET A 27 29.84 -20.38 1.44
N ILE A 28 30.78 -21.13 0.88
CA ILE A 28 31.78 -21.87 1.68
C ILE A 28 32.60 -20.90 2.53
N CYS A 29 33.03 -19.77 1.94
CA CYS A 29 33.75 -18.74 2.67
C CYS A 29 32.93 -18.14 3.80
N ALA A 30 31.66 -17.80 3.60
CA ALA A 30 30.78 -17.32 4.65
C ALA A 30 30.63 -18.33 5.80
N ILE A 31 30.42 -19.62 5.47
CA ILE A 31 30.34 -20.68 6.48
C ILE A 31 31.65 -20.78 7.26
N ALA A 32 32.79 -20.71 6.57
CA ALA A 32 34.09 -20.72 7.20
C ALA A 32 34.34 -19.47 8.05
N VAL A 33 33.86 -18.28 7.65
CA VAL A 33 33.90 -17.04 8.46
C VAL A 33 33.08 -17.19 9.73
N MET A 34 31.87 -17.76 9.64
CA MET A 34 31.02 -17.98 10.82
C MET A 34 31.70 -18.86 11.87
N TRP A 35 32.49 -19.83 11.41
CA TRP A 35 33.20 -20.79 12.27
C TRP A 35 34.56 -20.28 12.78
N THR A 36 35.39 -19.75 11.88
CA THR A 36 36.80 -19.43 12.14
C THR A 36 37.06 -17.95 12.41
N ARG A 37 36.11 -17.07 12.04
CA ARG A 37 36.22 -15.61 12.13
C ARG A 37 37.43 -15.03 11.37
N SER A 38 37.91 -15.73 10.34
CA SER A 38 39.06 -15.28 9.56
C SER A 38 38.71 -14.12 8.61
N PRO A 39 39.41 -12.98 8.68
CA PRO A 39 39.23 -11.87 7.73
C PRO A 39 39.63 -12.24 6.29
N ILE A 40 40.60 -13.15 6.13
CA ILE A 40 41.05 -13.61 4.80
C ILE A 40 39.90 -14.32 4.08
N LEU A 41 39.17 -15.18 4.81
CA LEU A 41 38.01 -15.88 4.27
C LEU A 41 36.84 -14.93 3.98
N TYR A 42 36.66 -13.90 4.80
CA TYR A 42 35.68 -12.84 4.54
C TYR A 42 36.00 -12.11 3.23
N MET A 43 37.25 -11.67 3.07
CA MET A 43 37.73 -10.98 1.86
C MET A 43 37.56 -11.83 0.61
N LEU A 44 37.92 -13.11 0.69
CA LEU A 44 37.80 -14.04 -0.43
C LEU A 44 36.32 -14.26 -0.80
N GLY A 45 35.44 -14.41 0.20
CA GLY A 45 34.00 -14.55 -0.02
C GLY A 45 33.38 -13.33 -0.67
N VAL A 46 33.71 -12.12 -0.19
CA VAL A 46 33.24 -10.86 -0.80
C VAL A 46 33.76 -10.72 -2.23
N ALA A 47 35.05 -11.02 -2.48
CA ALA A 47 35.64 -10.95 -3.82
C ALA A 47 34.97 -11.91 -4.81
N LEU A 48 34.67 -13.15 -4.40
CA LEU A 48 33.96 -14.13 -5.22
C LEU A 48 32.56 -13.64 -5.60
N LEU A 49 31.82 -13.07 -4.66
CA LEU A 49 30.49 -12.53 -4.92
C LEU A 49 30.51 -11.32 -5.84
N PHE A 50 31.41 -10.36 -5.60
CA PHE A 50 31.58 -9.21 -6.50
C PHE A 50 31.97 -9.63 -7.91
N THR A 51 32.82 -10.65 -8.05
CA THR A 51 33.20 -11.22 -9.35
C THR A 51 31.97 -11.84 -10.04
N SER A 52 31.16 -12.61 -9.33
CA SER A 52 29.93 -13.21 -9.88
C SER A 52 28.93 -12.15 -10.37
N MET A 53 28.79 -11.05 -9.63
CA MET A 53 27.91 -9.94 -10.02
C MET A 53 28.44 -9.15 -11.20
N SER A 54 29.76 -9.01 -11.30
CA SER A 54 30.38 -8.41 -12.47
C SER A 54 30.07 -9.23 -13.73
N PHE A 55 30.07 -10.58 -13.63
CA PHE A 55 29.67 -11.45 -14.74
C PHE A 55 28.20 -11.26 -15.13
N ASP A 56 27.30 -11.07 -14.16
CA ASP A 56 25.87 -10.80 -14.41
C ASP A 56 25.65 -9.48 -15.17
N LEU A 57 26.33 -8.40 -14.74
CA LEU A 57 26.27 -7.10 -15.41
C LEU A 57 26.82 -7.15 -16.83
N VAL A 58 27.96 -7.84 -17.00
CA VAL A 58 28.62 -8.01 -18.30
C VAL A 58 27.73 -8.83 -19.24
N ASP A 59 27.16 -9.94 -18.78
CA ASP A 59 26.26 -10.77 -19.59
C ASP A 59 24.99 -9.99 -20.01
N GLY A 60 24.39 -9.24 -19.08
CA GLY A 60 23.24 -8.37 -19.36
C GLY A 60 23.55 -7.29 -20.41
N TRP A 61 24.74 -6.67 -20.35
CA TRP A 61 25.21 -5.70 -21.34
C TRP A 61 25.43 -6.35 -22.71
N PHE A 62 26.06 -7.52 -22.75
CA PHE A 62 26.30 -8.28 -23.98
C PHE A 62 24.99 -8.75 -24.63
N ALA A 63 24.06 -9.30 -23.87
CA ALA A 63 22.74 -9.73 -24.36
C ALA A 63 21.90 -8.57 -24.91
N ALA A 64 22.11 -7.33 -24.42
CA ALA A 64 21.44 -6.15 -24.94
C ALA A 64 21.93 -5.77 -26.35
N ARG A 65 23.22 -5.97 -26.64
CA ARG A 65 23.90 -5.49 -27.84
C ARG A 65 24.09 -6.58 -28.91
N PHE A 66 24.14 -7.84 -28.53
CA PHE A 66 24.42 -8.99 -29.40
C PHE A 66 23.32 -10.06 -29.25
N ARG A 67 23.09 -10.90 -30.27
CA ARG A 67 22.16 -12.05 -30.16
C ARG A 67 22.92 -13.27 -29.61
N PRO A 68 22.44 -13.92 -28.53
CA PRO A 68 23.06 -15.17 -28.06
C PRO A 68 22.85 -16.30 -29.09
N HIS A 69 23.89 -17.09 -29.34
CA HIS A 69 23.92 -18.12 -30.39
C HIS A 69 23.14 -19.41 -30.07
N SER A 70 22.79 -19.66 -28.81
CA SER A 70 22.24 -20.95 -28.38
C SER A 70 20.75 -20.83 -28.03
N PRO A 71 19.88 -21.71 -28.57
CA PRO A 71 18.46 -21.73 -28.23
C PRO A 71 18.19 -21.98 -26.74
N LEU A 72 19.15 -22.58 -26.02
CA LEU A 72 19.05 -22.90 -24.59
C LEU A 72 19.68 -21.84 -23.67
N ALA A 73 20.45 -20.87 -24.19
CA ALA A 73 21.18 -19.91 -23.36
C ALA A 73 20.26 -19.10 -22.44
N HIS A 74 19.11 -18.68 -22.95
CA HIS A 74 18.15 -17.89 -22.17
C HIS A 74 17.39 -18.71 -21.11
N LEU A 75 17.26 -20.03 -21.29
CA LEU A 75 16.72 -20.91 -20.25
C LEU A 75 17.77 -21.16 -19.16
N ALA A 76 19.01 -21.43 -19.57
CA ALA A 76 20.14 -21.63 -18.67
C ALA A 76 20.35 -20.41 -17.77
N ASP A 77 20.39 -19.20 -18.34
CA ASP A 77 20.56 -17.95 -17.60
C ASP A 77 19.53 -17.78 -16.46
N ARG A 78 18.25 -18.05 -16.74
CA ARG A 78 17.17 -17.99 -15.74
C ARG A 78 17.30 -19.04 -14.64
N ILE A 79 17.78 -20.23 -14.97
CA ILE A 79 18.01 -21.29 -13.99
C ILE A 79 19.22 -20.93 -13.12
N MET A 80 20.29 -20.41 -13.73
CA MET A 80 21.48 -19.98 -13.00
C MET A 80 21.18 -18.81 -12.06
N ASP A 81 20.38 -17.82 -12.47
CA ASP A 81 19.88 -16.75 -11.60
C ASP A 81 19.20 -17.30 -10.34
N LYS A 82 18.33 -18.30 -10.50
CA LYS A 82 17.62 -18.91 -9.37
C LYS A 82 18.59 -19.59 -8.42
N VAL A 83 19.54 -20.37 -8.93
CA VAL A 83 20.55 -21.04 -8.11
C VAL A 83 21.35 -20.00 -7.32
N VAL A 84 21.80 -18.93 -7.97
CA VAL A 84 22.56 -17.85 -7.33
C VAL A 84 21.76 -17.20 -6.20
N TYR A 85 20.53 -16.75 -6.46
CA TYR A 85 19.73 -16.06 -5.45
C TYR A 85 19.25 -17.00 -4.33
N SER A 86 18.97 -18.27 -4.62
CA SER A 86 18.65 -19.28 -3.61
C SER A 86 19.82 -19.63 -2.70
N ILE A 87 21.06 -19.28 -3.07
CA ILE A 87 22.22 -19.39 -2.18
C ILE A 87 22.41 -18.07 -1.40
N ILE A 88 22.44 -16.93 -2.09
CA ILE A 88 22.81 -15.63 -1.49
C ILE A 88 21.84 -15.19 -0.40
N PHE A 89 20.53 -15.18 -0.65
CA PHE A 89 19.57 -14.58 0.29
C PHE A 89 19.39 -15.38 1.59
N PRO A 90 19.28 -16.72 1.56
CA PRO A 90 19.28 -17.50 2.81
C PRO A 90 20.59 -17.32 3.59
N LEU A 91 21.72 -17.25 2.89
CA LEU A 91 23.02 -17.03 3.51
C LEU A 91 23.13 -15.66 4.20
N ILE A 92 22.63 -14.59 3.56
CA ILE A 92 22.54 -13.26 4.17
C ILE A 92 21.65 -13.29 5.42
N ALA A 93 20.49 -13.94 5.36
CA ALA A 93 19.58 -14.04 6.51
C ALA A 93 20.25 -14.73 7.71
N VAL A 94 20.99 -15.82 7.47
CA VAL A 94 21.79 -16.51 8.51
C VAL A 94 22.96 -15.63 8.97
N GLY A 95 23.66 -14.98 8.05
CA GLY A 95 24.77 -14.07 8.35
C GLY A 95 24.34 -12.92 9.24
N MET A 96 23.15 -12.35 9.03
CA MET A 96 22.60 -11.30 9.89
C MET A 96 22.34 -11.79 11.31
N MET A 97 21.84 -13.01 11.47
CA MET A 97 21.66 -13.62 12.79
C MET A 97 23.01 -13.90 13.46
N TRP A 98 23.99 -14.38 12.70
CA TRP A 98 25.36 -14.57 13.20
C TRP A 98 25.98 -13.23 13.65
N ARG A 99 25.81 -12.17 12.86
CA ARG A 99 26.28 -10.81 13.16
C ARG A 99 25.70 -10.27 14.47
N LEU A 100 24.40 -10.43 14.69
CA LEU A 100 23.75 -10.02 15.94
C LEU A 100 24.34 -10.74 17.15
N ASN A 101 24.60 -12.06 17.03
CA ASN A 101 25.18 -12.81 18.14
C ASN A 101 26.65 -12.47 18.42
N PHE A 102 27.42 -12.14 17.37
CA PHE A 102 28.86 -11.97 17.49
C PHE A 102 29.30 -10.51 17.71
N ILE A 103 28.76 -9.57 16.94
CA ILE A 103 29.17 -8.15 16.96
C ILE A 103 28.38 -7.37 18.02
N SER A 104 27.08 -7.66 18.15
CA SER A 104 26.17 -6.91 19.03
C SER A 104 25.49 -7.84 20.06
N PRO A 105 26.23 -8.44 21.02
CA PRO A 105 25.69 -9.45 21.94
C PRO A 105 24.49 -8.98 22.78
N ASN A 106 24.28 -7.68 22.94
CA ASN A 106 23.05 -7.07 23.45
C ASN A 106 22.43 -6.15 22.38
N PRO A 107 21.68 -6.69 21.41
CA PRO A 107 21.22 -5.92 20.27
C PRO A 107 20.14 -4.92 20.67
N THR A 108 20.24 -3.71 20.13
CA THR A 108 19.18 -2.71 20.23
C THR A 108 17.92 -3.17 19.50
N LYS A 109 16.73 -2.67 19.89
CA LYS A 109 15.47 -2.94 19.17
C LYS A 109 15.57 -2.60 17.67
N THR A 110 16.39 -1.60 17.33
CA THR A 110 16.65 -1.16 15.96
C THR A 110 17.50 -2.14 15.15
N GLU A 111 18.52 -2.75 15.74
CA GLU A 111 19.33 -3.79 15.07
C GLU A 111 18.52 -5.08 14.87
N LEU A 112 17.69 -5.45 15.85
CA LEU A 112 16.76 -6.57 15.70
C LEU A 112 15.75 -6.30 14.58
N LEU A 113 15.18 -5.10 14.54
CA LEU A 113 14.26 -4.68 13.49
C LEU A 113 14.92 -4.77 12.10
N HIS A 114 16.18 -4.34 11.98
CA HIS A 114 16.93 -4.45 10.73
C HIS A 114 17.11 -5.91 10.30
N ALA A 115 17.51 -6.83 11.19
CA ALA A 115 17.61 -8.25 10.84
C ALA A 115 16.26 -8.87 10.43
N VAL A 116 15.16 -8.48 11.07
CA VAL A 116 13.79 -8.88 10.65
C VAL A 116 13.47 -8.34 9.26
N PHE A 117 13.86 -7.10 8.97
CA PHE A 117 13.62 -6.47 7.68
C PHE A 117 14.43 -7.15 6.55
N VAL A 118 15.70 -7.49 6.81
CA VAL A 118 16.53 -8.29 5.90
C VAL A 118 15.90 -9.66 5.63
N LEU A 119 15.40 -10.35 6.66
CA LEU A 119 14.71 -11.63 6.49
C LEU A 119 13.48 -11.49 5.59
N LEU A 120 12.65 -10.48 5.85
CA LEU A 120 11.45 -10.21 5.05
C LEU A 120 11.81 -9.89 3.59
N LEU A 121 12.88 -9.11 3.38
CA LEU A 121 13.42 -8.80 2.06
C LEU A 121 13.90 -10.07 1.34
N CYS A 122 14.68 -10.92 2.00
CA CYS A 122 15.19 -12.17 1.44
C CYS A 122 14.04 -13.08 0.99
N VAL A 123 13.03 -13.27 1.84
CA VAL A 123 11.82 -14.06 1.52
C VAL A 123 11.07 -13.44 0.35
N THR A 124 10.88 -12.12 0.35
CA THR A 124 10.15 -11.40 -0.70
C THR A 124 10.83 -11.57 -2.06
N VAL A 125 12.16 -11.46 -2.13
CA VAL A 125 12.90 -11.62 -3.39
C VAL A 125 12.76 -13.02 -3.96
N LEU A 126 12.89 -14.05 -3.11
CA LEU A 126 12.75 -15.45 -3.53
C LEU A 126 11.32 -15.77 -4.01
N ILE A 127 10.31 -15.30 -3.28
CA ILE A 127 8.90 -15.47 -3.67
C ILE A 127 8.62 -14.74 -4.99
N ARG A 128 9.08 -13.49 -5.11
CA ARG A 128 8.88 -12.66 -6.30
C ARG A 128 9.40 -13.33 -7.56
N ASP A 129 10.57 -13.94 -7.51
CA ASP A 129 11.17 -14.59 -8.69
C ASP A 129 10.44 -15.88 -9.09
N ASN A 130 10.02 -16.69 -8.11
CA ASN A 130 9.17 -17.84 -8.39
C ASN A 130 7.80 -17.42 -8.95
N PHE A 131 7.21 -16.37 -8.39
CA PHE A 131 5.95 -15.79 -8.85
C PHE A 131 6.06 -15.26 -10.28
N ALA A 132 7.12 -14.52 -10.60
CA ALA A 132 7.36 -14.01 -11.95
C ALA A 132 7.46 -15.14 -12.99
N HIS A 133 8.15 -16.23 -12.66
CA HIS A 133 8.24 -17.41 -13.52
C HIS A 133 6.88 -18.09 -13.70
N PHE A 134 6.14 -18.29 -12.60
CA PHE A 134 4.78 -18.83 -12.63
C PHE A 134 3.88 -18.02 -13.56
N MET A 135 3.82 -16.69 -13.38
CA MET A 135 2.97 -15.80 -14.19
C MET A 135 3.35 -15.79 -15.67
N ARG A 136 4.64 -15.80 -16.00
CA ARG A 136 5.11 -15.90 -17.39
C ARG A 136 4.74 -17.22 -18.04
N GLY A 137 4.67 -18.31 -17.25
CA GLY A 137 4.25 -19.62 -17.74
C GLY A 137 2.87 -19.61 -18.39
N PHE A 138 1.90 -18.92 -17.78
CA PHE A 138 0.55 -18.75 -18.34
C PHE A 138 0.57 -17.95 -19.65
N ALA A 139 1.35 -16.87 -19.72
CA ALA A 139 1.46 -16.05 -20.92
C ALA A 139 2.06 -16.83 -22.11
N MET A 140 3.11 -17.62 -21.85
CA MET A 140 3.73 -18.48 -22.87
C MET A 140 2.77 -19.53 -23.42
N ARG A 141 1.94 -20.15 -22.56
CA ARG A 141 0.92 -21.13 -22.99
C ARG A 141 -0.15 -20.53 -23.89
N LYS A 142 -0.41 -19.22 -23.79
CA LYS A 142 -1.33 -18.47 -24.65
C LYS A 142 -0.67 -17.91 -25.92
N GLY A 143 0.57 -18.29 -26.21
CA GLY A 143 1.28 -17.87 -27.42
C GLY A 143 1.74 -16.41 -27.42
N GLN A 144 1.71 -15.72 -26.28
CA GLN A 144 2.32 -14.39 -26.16
C GLN A 144 3.82 -14.51 -25.91
N GLU A 145 4.62 -13.88 -26.76
CA GLU A 145 6.04 -13.69 -26.47
C GLU A 145 6.21 -12.71 -25.30
N PRO A 146 6.87 -13.11 -24.20
CA PRO A 146 7.07 -12.24 -23.07
C PRO A 146 8.00 -11.09 -23.47
N GLU A 147 7.45 -9.87 -23.51
CA GLU A 147 8.28 -8.68 -23.72
C GLU A 147 9.37 -8.61 -22.63
N LEU A 148 10.61 -8.65 -23.07
CA LEU A 148 11.78 -8.89 -22.22
C LEU A 148 12.32 -7.63 -21.51
N ARG A 149 11.80 -6.42 -21.77
CA ARG A 149 12.77 -5.31 -21.92
C ARG A 149 12.92 -4.24 -20.84
N GLU A 150 12.10 -4.14 -19.79
CA GLU A 150 12.31 -3.05 -18.80
C GLU A 150 12.29 -3.50 -17.33
N LEU A 151 11.24 -4.17 -16.86
CA LEU A 151 11.12 -4.59 -15.45
C LEU A 151 12.10 -5.71 -15.04
N THR A 152 12.52 -6.57 -15.97
CA THR A 152 13.49 -7.63 -15.68
C THR A 152 14.91 -7.08 -15.52
N ARG A 153 15.25 -5.99 -16.21
CA ARG A 153 16.58 -5.35 -16.19
C ARG A 153 16.81 -4.60 -14.88
N LEU A 154 15.81 -3.86 -14.43
CA LEU A 154 15.89 -3.10 -13.17
C LEU A 154 16.13 -4.04 -11.98
N ARG A 155 15.64 -5.29 -12.03
CA ARG A 155 15.97 -6.33 -11.05
C ARG A 155 17.45 -6.67 -11.06
N THR A 156 18.01 -7.16 -12.16
CA THR A 156 19.41 -7.65 -12.16
C THR A 156 20.39 -6.54 -11.84
N THR A 157 20.11 -5.31 -12.32
CA THR A 157 20.95 -4.14 -12.03
C THR A 157 20.93 -3.71 -10.55
N VAL A 158 19.85 -3.97 -9.80
CA VAL A 158 19.71 -3.50 -8.40
C VAL A 158 19.85 -4.63 -7.38
N ALA A 159 19.29 -5.82 -7.66
CA ALA A 159 19.28 -6.95 -6.73
C ALA A 159 20.66 -7.53 -6.45
N ALA A 160 21.50 -7.63 -7.48
CA ALA A 160 22.86 -8.13 -7.33
C ALA A 160 23.68 -7.19 -6.39
N PRO A 161 23.84 -5.88 -6.68
CA PRO A 161 24.57 -4.98 -5.79
C PRO A 161 24.05 -4.97 -4.34
N VAL A 162 22.73 -4.98 -4.14
CA VAL A 162 22.14 -5.02 -2.80
C VAL A 162 22.46 -6.34 -2.10
N GLY A 163 22.44 -7.47 -2.82
CA GLY A 163 22.85 -8.76 -2.26
C GLY A 163 24.31 -8.77 -1.82
N ALA A 164 25.25 -8.20 -2.59
CA ALA A 164 26.66 -8.15 -2.22
C ALA A 164 26.90 -7.21 -1.05
N LEU A 165 26.22 -6.07 -1.05
CA LEU A 165 26.24 -5.11 0.05
C LEU A 165 25.80 -5.78 1.36
N LEU A 166 24.65 -6.43 1.35
CA LEU A 166 24.11 -7.12 2.52
C LEU A 166 25.00 -8.30 2.93
N TYR A 167 25.62 -9.01 1.99
CA TYR A 167 26.59 -10.06 2.30
C TYR A 167 27.85 -9.50 2.98
N ALA A 168 28.43 -8.42 2.44
CA ALA A 168 29.61 -7.77 3.02
C ALA A 168 29.28 -7.25 4.44
N TYR A 169 28.09 -6.69 4.61
CA TYR A 169 27.62 -6.24 5.92
C TYR A 169 27.39 -7.39 6.92
N ALA A 170 26.76 -8.48 6.47
CA ALA A 170 26.39 -9.60 7.33
C ALA A 170 27.60 -10.38 7.87
N PHE A 171 28.65 -10.56 7.07
CA PHE A 171 29.84 -11.34 7.44
C PHE A 171 31.04 -10.48 7.83
N TYR A 172 30.82 -9.19 8.07
CA TYR A 172 31.87 -8.28 8.49
C TYR A 172 32.57 -8.78 9.77
N VAL A 173 33.90 -8.85 9.73
CA VAL A 173 34.75 -9.21 10.88
C VAL A 173 35.52 -7.96 11.27
N PRO A 174 35.41 -7.41 12.49
CA PRO A 174 36.18 -6.24 12.92
C PRO A 174 37.62 -6.63 13.32
N GLU A 175 38.62 -6.30 12.49
CA GLU A 175 40.06 -6.43 12.79
C GLU A 175 40.86 -5.21 12.27
N GLU A 176 42.06 -4.98 12.82
CA GLU A 176 42.95 -3.91 12.34
C GLU A 176 43.44 -4.19 10.91
N PRO A 177 43.45 -3.18 10.01
CA PRO A 177 43.68 -3.41 8.59
C PRO A 177 45.14 -3.81 8.29
N SER A 178 45.36 -5.07 7.94
CA SER A 178 46.64 -5.56 7.40
C SER A 178 46.79 -5.34 5.88
N PHE A 179 45.70 -5.10 5.15
CA PHE A 179 45.67 -4.96 3.69
C PHE A 179 44.78 -3.81 3.19
N LEU A 180 45.22 -3.08 2.14
CA LEU A 180 44.47 -1.97 1.52
C LEU A 180 43.07 -2.36 1.02
N ILE A 181 42.94 -3.57 0.46
CA ILE A 181 41.67 -4.07 -0.08
C ILE A 181 40.67 -4.29 1.06
N TYR A 182 41.14 -4.74 2.22
CA TYR A 182 40.28 -4.94 3.39
C TYR A 182 39.74 -3.62 3.94
N SER A 183 40.55 -2.54 3.92
CA SER A 183 40.07 -1.20 4.29
C SER A 183 38.90 -0.73 3.40
N TRP A 184 39.02 -0.92 2.08
CA TRP A 184 37.94 -0.59 1.14
C TRP A 184 36.66 -1.41 1.38
N ILE A 185 36.79 -2.70 1.68
CA ILE A 185 35.65 -3.59 1.92
C ILE A 185 35.04 -3.38 3.31
N SER A 186 35.85 -3.04 4.30
CA SER A 186 35.42 -2.73 5.67
C SER A 186 34.43 -1.56 5.71
N TRP A 187 34.60 -0.57 4.83
CA TRP A 187 33.65 0.54 4.69
C TRP A 187 32.21 0.10 4.37
N LEU A 188 32.02 -1.00 3.61
CA LEU A 188 30.70 -1.57 3.34
C LEU A 188 30.11 -2.29 4.57
N GLY A 189 30.98 -2.81 5.44
CA GLY A 189 30.62 -3.52 6.68
C GLY A 189 30.17 -2.59 7.81
N ASP A 190 30.57 -1.33 7.77
CA ASP A 190 30.32 -0.32 8.82
C ASP A 190 29.30 0.76 8.39
N LEU A 191 28.39 0.41 7.49
CA LEU A 191 27.38 1.36 7.03
C LEU A 191 26.36 1.72 8.13
N PRO A 192 25.89 2.99 8.16
CA PRO A 192 24.91 3.40 9.15
C PRO A 192 23.57 2.69 8.91
N LEU A 193 22.94 2.21 9.99
CA LEU A 193 21.65 1.50 9.94
C LEU A 193 20.56 2.25 9.16
N ARG A 194 20.55 3.59 9.22
CA ARG A 194 19.60 4.42 8.46
C ARG A 194 19.75 4.26 6.95
N ALA A 195 20.98 4.13 6.44
CA ALA A 195 21.22 3.91 5.01
C ALA A 195 20.79 2.51 4.58
N LEU A 196 21.03 1.50 5.44
CA LEU A 196 20.58 0.13 5.19
C LEU A 196 19.06 0.05 5.12
N PHE A 197 18.34 0.58 6.11
CA PHE A 197 16.87 0.64 6.06
C PHE A 197 16.36 1.34 4.80
N PHE A 198 16.99 2.43 4.36
CA PHE A 198 16.60 3.12 3.14
C PHE A 198 16.77 2.23 1.91
N ILE A 199 17.92 1.57 1.76
CA ILE A 199 18.20 0.64 0.66
C ILE A 199 17.21 -0.53 0.67
N GLU A 200 16.93 -1.09 1.85
CA GLU A 200 16.03 -2.21 2.00
C GLU A 200 14.58 -1.84 1.68
N ILE A 201 14.08 -0.71 2.19
CA ILE A 201 12.72 -0.24 1.92
C ILE A 201 12.55 0.02 0.42
N LEU A 202 13.53 0.71 -0.20
CA LEU A 202 13.53 0.95 -1.64
C LEU A 202 13.50 -0.38 -2.42
N PHE A 203 14.31 -1.35 -2.01
CA PHE A 203 14.36 -2.64 -2.67
C PHE A 203 13.07 -3.46 -2.47
N LEU A 204 12.46 -3.38 -1.29
CA LEU A 204 11.16 -3.99 -1.01
C LEU A 204 10.06 -3.40 -1.91
N ILE A 205 10.04 -2.07 -2.06
CA ILE A 205 9.11 -1.36 -2.96
C ILE A 205 9.31 -1.83 -4.40
N ILE A 206 10.55 -1.94 -4.88
CA ILE A 206 10.85 -2.44 -6.24
C ILE A 206 10.34 -3.88 -6.42
N ASN A 207 10.54 -4.76 -5.42
CA ASN A 207 10.09 -6.14 -5.49
C ASN A 207 8.56 -6.27 -5.50
N PHE A 208 7.85 -5.59 -4.59
CA PHE A 208 6.39 -5.57 -4.59
C PHE A 208 5.82 -4.91 -5.84
N GLY A 209 6.40 -3.80 -6.29
CA GLY A 209 6.03 -3.15 -7.55
C GLY A 209 6.19 -4.08 -8.74
N SER A 210 7.24 -4.92 -8.75
CA SER A 210 7.42 -5.93 -9.77
C SER A 210 6.38 -7.05 -9.71
N ILE A 211 6.02 -7.55 -8.52
CA ILE A 211 4.94 -8.54 -8.36
C ILE A 211 3.63 -7.98 -8.92
N ALA A 212 3.28 -6.76 -8.50
CA ALA A 212 2.09 -6.05 -8.97
C ALA A 212 2.11 -5.84 -10.49
N GLY A 213 3.27 -5.52 -11.07
CA GLY A 213 3.47 -5.42 -12.51
C GLY A 213 3.15 -6.73 -13.25
N TYR A 214 3.60 -7.87 -12.72
CA TYR A 214 3.27 -9.18 -13.29
C TYR A 214 1.79 -9.54 -13.14
N CYS A 215 1.16 -9.24 -11.99
CA CYS A 215 -0.28 -9.40 -11.82
C CYS A 215 -1.07 -8.56 -12.83
N ARG A 216 -0.68 -7.30 -13.04
CA ARG A 216 -1.34 -6.42 -14.00
C ARG A 216 -1.20 -6.92 -15.45
N LYS A 217 -0.02 -7.44 -15.82
CA LYS A 217 0.27 -7.84 -17.20
C LYS A 217 -0.24 -9.24 -17.54
N TYR A 218 -0.07 -10.20 -16.64
CA TYR A 218 -0.35 -11.61 -16.90
C TYR A 218 -1.48 -12.19 -16.03
N GLY A 219 -2.02 -11.42 -15.08
CA GLY A 219 -3.06 -11.89 -14.16
C GLY A 219 -4.34 -12.30 -14.87
N ALA A 220 -4.74 -11.62 -15.95
CA ALA A 220 -5.90 -12.00 -16.73
C ALA A 220 -5.73 -13.41 -17.33
N TYR A 221 -4.59 -13.70 -17.96
CA TYR A 221 -4.32 -15.03 -18.52
C TYR A 221 -4.28 -16.13 -17.46
N CYS A 222 -3.62 -15.84 -16.33
CA CYS A 222 -3.55 -16.75 -15.20
C CYS A 222 -4.96 -17.09 -14.69
N LEU A 223 -5.79 -16.06 -14.51
CA LEU A 223 -7.14 -16.21 -14.01
C LEU A 223 -8.05 -16.93 -15.01
N ASP A 224 -7.97 -16.61 -16.30
CA ASP A 224 -8.79 -17.25 -17.33
C ASP A 224 -8.47 -18.75 -17.46
N GLU A 225 -7.20 -19.14 -17.29
CA GLU A 225 -6.77 -20.54 -17.30
C GLU A 225 -7.17 -21.26 -16.00
N LEU A 226 -6.98 -20.64 -14.83
CA LEU A 226 -7.39 -21.18 -13.54
C LEU A 226 -8.91 -21.39 -13.44
N CYS A 227 -9.69 -20.51 -14.06
CA CYS A 227 -11.15 -20.59 -14.03
C CYS A 227 -11.72 -21.52 -15.10
N LEU A 228 -10.91 -22.06 -16.02
CA LEU A 228 -11.37 -22.92 -17.12
C LEU A 228 -12.54 -22.32 -17.93
N GLY A 229 -12.59 -20.99 -18.05
CA GLY A 229 -13.69 -20.27 -18.70
C GLY A 229 -14.93 -20.00 -17.84
N ASP A 230 -14.96 -20.43 -16.56
CA ASP A 230 -16.03 -20.13 -15.63
C ASP A 230 -15.98 -18.66 -15.17
N VAL A 231 -16.89 -17.86 -15.71
CA VAL A 231 -17.03 -16.43 -15.41
C VAL A 231 -17.43 -16.20 -13.95
N THR A 232 -18.18 -17.12 -13.34
CA THR A 232 -18.64 -16.98 -11.95
C THR A 232 -17.50 -17.19 -10.96
N LEU A 233 -16.68 -18.21 -11.19
CA LEU A 233 -15.48 -18.49 -10.40
C LEU A 233 -14.47 -17.33 -10.52
N ARG A 234 -14.27 -16.83 -11.74
CA ARG A 234 -13.44 -15.65 -12.03
C ARG A 234 -13.88 -14.43 -11.22
N ARG A 235 -15.18 -14.14 -11.24
CA ARG A 235 -15.77 -13.03 -10.48
C ARG A 235 -15.61 -13.23 -8.97
N ARG A 236 -15.80 -14.45 -8.46
CA ARG A 236 -15.64 -14.78 -7.04
C ARG A 236 -14.20 -14.57 -6.56
N ILE A 237 -13.21 -15.02 -7.33
CA ILE A 237 -11.78 -14.79 -7.00
C ILE A 237 -11.47 -13.29 -7.00
N LEU A 238 -11.92 -12.56 -8.03
CA LEU A 238 -11.69 -11.12 -8.13
C LEU A 238 -12.40 -10.32 -7.03
N SER A 239 -13.53 -10.82 -6.51
CA SER A 239 -14.27 -10.16 -5.42
C SER A 239 -13.52 -10.16 -4.09
N ILE A 240 -12.52 -11.04 -3.90
CA ILE A 240 -11.71 -11.08 -2.68
C ILE A 240 -10.97 -9.76 -2.46
N PHE A 241 -10.47 -9.13 -3.54
CA PHE A 241 -9.68 -7.91 -3.42
C PHE A 241 -10.48 -6.70 -2.90
N PRO A 242 -11.62 -6.30 -3.49
CA PRO A 242 -12.44 -5.23 -2.94
C PRO A 242 -12.98 -5.62 -1.57
N ASN A 243 -13.46 -6.86 -1.36
CA ASN A 243 -13.96 -7.28 -0.05
C ASN A 243 -12.89 -7.17 1.06
N ALA A 244 -11.62 -7.45 0.77
CA ALA A 244 -10.54 -7.27 1.73
C ALA A 244 -10.29 -5.80 2.08
N LEU A 245 -10.43 -4.89 1.10
CA LEU A 245 -10.36 -3.44 1.34
C LEU A 245 -11.57 -2.96 2.17
N THR A 246 -12.76 -3.50 1.91
CA THR A 246 -13.96 -3.24 2.72
C THR A 246 -13.79 -3.71 4.16
N VAL A 247 -13.23 -4.91 4.39
CA VAL A 247 -12.90 -5.35 5.76
C VAL A 247 -11.86 -4.42 6.40
N MET A 248 -10.88 -3.94 5.64
CA MET A 248 -9.90 -2.98 6.15
C MET A 248 -10.55 -1.65 6.55
N ASN A 249 -11.54 -1.15 5.79
CA ASN A 249 -12.35 0.01 6.16
C ASN A 249 -12.96 -0.21 7.56
N ALA A 250 -13.72 -1.28 7.78
CA ALA A 250 -14.32 -1.59 9.09
C ALA A 250 -13.29 -1.70 10.22
N MET A 251 -12.14 -2.35 9.96
CA MET A 251 -11.05 -2.45 10.93
C MET A 251 -10.47 -1.08 11.31
N MET A 252 -10.32 -0.17 10.35
CA MET A 252 -9.91 1.21 10.62
C MET A 252 -10.94 1.93 11.50
N GLY A 253 -12.24 1.79 11.22
CA GLY A 253 -13.30 2.31 12.08
C GLY A 253 -13.16 1.89 13.54
N LEU A 254 -12.94 0.60 13.79
CA LEU A 254 -12.73 0.07 15.14
C LEU A 254 -11.42 0.58 15.78
N LEU A 255 -10.32 0.63 15.00
CA LEU A 255 -9.04 1.18 15.46
C LEU A 255 -9.16 2.65 15.86
N ALA A 256 -9.96 3.45 15.14
CA ALA A 256 -10.20 4.85 15.49
C ALA A 256 -10.84 4.98 16.88
N VAL A 257 -11.79 4.10 17.23
CA VAL A 257 -12.38 4.07 18.57
C VAL A 257 -11.34 3.73 19.64
N PHE A 258 -10.44 2.79 19.38
CA PHE A 258 -9.36 2.47 20.33
C PHE A 258 -8.39 3.63 20.57
N PHE A 259 -8.04 4.40 19.53
CA PHE A 259 -7.25 5.61 19.70
C PHE A 259 -8.00 6.68 20.49
N ALA A 260 -9.29 6.86 20.22
CA ALA A 260 -10.10 7.82 20.98
C ALA A 260 -10.21 7.44 22.46
N TYR A 261 -10.35 6.15 22.78
CA TYR A 261 -10.33 5.67 24.16
C TYR A 261 -9.02 5.97 24.90
N GLN A 262 -7.90 6.04 24.19
CA GLN A 262 -6.59 6.45 24.74
C GLN A 262 -6.42 7.98 24.82
N GLY A 263 -7.47 8.77 24.55
CA GLY A 263 -7.40 10.24 24.47
C GLY A 263 -6.72 10.77 23.21
N ARG A 264 -6.37 9.90 22.24
CA ARG A 264 -5.64 10.25 21.02
C ARG A 264 -6.59 10.57 19.87
N ILE A 265 -7.38 11.64 20.04
CA ILE A 265 -8.46 12.01 19.11
C ILE A 265 -7.93 12.36 17.71
N ARG A 266 -6.75 12.99 17.63
CA ARG A 266 -6.09 13.31 16.36
C ARG A 266 -5.79 12.05 15.55
N GLU A 267 -5.22 11.03 16.19
CA GLU A 267 -4.94 9.75 15.55
C GLU A 267 -6.22 8.99 15.17
N ALA A 268 -7.24 9.04 16.02
CA ALA A 268 -8.56 8.49 15.70
C ALA A 268 -9.13 9.10 14.40
N TYR A 269 -9.02 10.42 14.24
CA TYR A 269 -9.45 11.12 13.03
C TYR A 269 -8.63 10.72 11.79
N LEU A 270 -7.30 10.57 11.92
CA LEU A 270 -6.45 10.11 10.81
C LEU A 270 -6.79 8.69 10.37
N ILE A 271 -7.11 7.81 11.31
CA ILE A 271 -7.55 6.46 11.01
C ILE A 271 -8.92 6.47 10.31
N LEU A 272 -9.85 7.36 10.70
CA LEU A 272 -11.12 7.55 9.98
C LEU A 272 -10.93 8.07 8.54
N ILE A 273 -9.96 8.96 8.31
CA ILE A 273 -9.57 9.33 6.93
C ILE A 273 -9.07 8.10 6.17
N GLY A 274 -8.27 7.24 6.82
CA GLY A 274 -7.83 5.97 6.26
C GLY A 274 -9.01 5.04 5.91
N ALA A 275 -10.02 4.94 6.77
CA ALA A 275 -11.24 4.19 6.52
C ALA A 275 -11.95 4.69 5.25
N ALA A 276 -12.14 6.02 5.12
CA ALA A 276 -12.74 6.64 3.93
C ALA A 276 -11.91 6.47 2.66
N LEU A 277 -10.59 6.35 2.78
CA LEU A 277 -9.72 6.01 1.66
C LEU A 277 -9.93 4.57 1.21
N PHE A 278 -10.03 3.61 2.14
CA PHE A 278 -10.28 2.21 1.80
C PHE A 278 -11.65 1.98 1.15
N ASP A 279 -12.69 2.63 1.64
CA ASP A 279 -14.02 2.70 1.01
C ASP A 279 -13.94 3.26 -0.43
N LYS A 280 -13.27 4.40 -0.64
CA LYS A 280 -13.09 4.91 -2.01
C LYS A 280 -12.35 3.91 -2.92
N LEU A 281 -11.35 3.21 -2.38
CA LEU A 281 -10.52 2.27 -3.14
C LEU A 281 -11.25 0.97 -3.47
N ASP A 282 -12.07 0.43 -2.58
CA ASP A 282 -12.80 -0.82 -2.83
C ASP A 282 -13.85 -0.66 -3.93
N GLY A 283 -14.61 0.45 -3.93
CA GLY A 283 -15.60 0.76 -4.95
C GLY A 283 -14.96 1.14 -6.29
N ALA A 284 -13.78 1.75 -6.26
CA ALA A 284 -12.98 1.97 -7.48
C ALA A 284 -12.44 0.65 -8.04
N LEU A 285 -11.96 -0.25 -7.18
CA LEU A 285 -11.41 -1.54 -7.57
C LEU A 285 -12.50 -2.48 -8.10
N ALA A 286 -13.66 -2.55 -7.44
CA ALA A 286 -14.79 -3.36 -7.86
C ALA A 286 -15.29 -2.96 -9.26
N ARG A 287 -15.38 -1.64 -9.53
CA ARG A 287 -15.71 -1.12 -10.87
C ARG A 287 -14.65 -1.48 -11.91
N LYS A 288 -13.37 -1.29 -11.58
CA LYS A 288 -12.25 -1.61 -12.49
C LYS A 288 -12.16 -3.10 -12.84
N LEU A 289 -12.57 -3.97 -11.92
CA LEU A 289 -12.62 -5.42 -12.10
C LEU A 289 -13.92 -5.90 -12.78
N GLY A 290 -14.82 -4.99 -13.18
CA GLY A 290 -16.09 -5.33 -13.82
C GLY A 290 -17.03 -6.13 -12.91
N LEU A 291 -16.91 -5.96 -11.58
CA LEU A 291 -17.75 -6.67 -10.60
C LEU A 291 -19.11 -6.00 -10.42
N THR A 292 -19.25 -4.73 -10.81
CA THR A 292 -20.47 -3.94 -10.69
C THR A 292 -21.44 -4.13 -11.86
N GLU A 293 -21.01 -4.74 -12.97
CA GLU A 293 -21.86 -4.99 -14.14
C GLU A 293 -22.75 -6.25 -13.93
N PRO A 294 -24.01 -6.26 -14.34
CA PRO A 294 -24.84 -7.46 -14.25
C PRO A 294 -24.34 -8.55 -15.22
N LEU A 295 -24.41 -9.81 -14.82
CA LEU A 295 -24.23 -10.93 -15.75
C LEU A 295 -25.44 -10.95 -16.69
N ALA A 296 -25.20 -11.18 -17.98
CA ALA A 296 -26.21 -11.12 -19.04
C ALA A 296 -27.43 -12.06 -18.84
N ASN A 297 -27.35 -13.00 -17.88
CA ASN A 297 -28.35 -14.05 -17.66
C ASN A 297 -28.96 -14.02 -16.23
N THR A 298 -28.76 -12.95 -15.46
CA THR A 298 -29.32 -12.85 -14.09
C THR A 298 -30.47 -11.85 -14.04
N GLU A 299 -31.70 -12.33 -14.27
CA GLU A 299 -32.93 -11.52 -14.27
C GLU A 299 -33.44 -11.16 -12.85
N SER A 300 -32.54 -10.88 -11.89
CA SER A 300 -32.99 -10.36 -10.59
C SER A 300 -32.92 -8.84 -10.56
N PRO A 301 -34.06 -8.12 -10.38
CA PRO A 301 -34.08 -6.67 -10.19
C PRO A 301 -33.48 -6.25 -8.84
N TYR A 302 -33.18 -7.20 -7.95
CA TYR A 302 -32.42 -7.04 -6.71
C TYR A 302 -31.06 -7.73 -6.87
N HIS A 303 -30.00 -6.96 -7.11
CA HIS A 303 -28.65 -7.50 -7.14
C HIS A 303 -27.92 -7.15 -5.84
N ILE A 304 -28.48 -7.59 -4.70
CA ILE A 304 -27.79 -7.53 -3.41
C ILE A 304 -26.67 -8.57 -3.47
N SER A 305 -25.45 -8.10 -3.69
CA SER A 305 -24.26 -8.95 -3.66
C SER A 305 -23.73 -9.05 -2.22
N LEU A 306 -22.99 -10.12 -1.92
CA LEU A 306 -22.27 -10.22 -0.65
C LEU A 306 -21.37 -8.98 -0.46
N GLY A 307 -20.67 -8.56 -1.52
CA GLY A 307 -19.78 -7.39 -1.48
C GLY A 307 -20.52 -6.10 -1.11
N SER A 308 -21.71 -5.85 -1.68
CA SER A 308 -22.50 -4.66 -1.33
C SER A 308 -23.06 -4.70 0.10
N ILE A 309 -23.44 -5.87 0.62
CA ILE A 309 -23.83 -5.98 2.04
C ILE A 309 -22.63 -5.73 2.94
N LEU A 310 -21.47 -6.29 2.59
CA LEU A 310 -20.23 -6.12 3.35
C LEU A 310 -19.80 -4.65 3.39
N ASP A 311 -19.98 -3.93 2.28
CA ASP A 311 -19.75 -2.49 2.15
C ASP A 311 -20.65 -1.70 3.08
N ASP A 312 -21.97 -1.92 3.00
CA ASP A 312 -22.94 -1.26 3.87
C ASP A 312 -22.68 -1.54 5.37
N ILE A 313 -22.28 -2.77 5.74
CA ILE A 313 -21.94 -3.13 7.12
C ILE A 313 -20.63 -2.43 7.55
N SER A 314 -19.63 -2.41 6.69
CA SER A 314 -18.36 -1.75 6.96
C SER A 314 -18.55 -0.25 7.17
N ASP A 315 -19.32 0.40 6.31
CA ASP A 315 -19.65 1.81 6.41
C ASP A 315 -20.48 2.14 7.64
N ALA A 316 -21.39 1.23 8.05
CA ALA A 316 -22.10 1.36 9.32
C ALA A 316 -21.13 1.37 10.51
N VAL A 317 -20.14 0.47 10.52
CA VAL A 317 -19.12 0.41 11.59
C VAL A 317 -18.25 1.66 11.57
N SER A 318 -17.67 2.01 10.41
CA SER A 318 -16.66 3.06 10.29
C SER A 318 -17.22 4.48 10.36
N PHE A 319 -18.40 4.73 9.79
CA PHE A 319 -18.91 6.10 9.60
C PHE A 319 -20.18 6.42 10.39
N CYS A 320 -20.86 5.41 10.93
CA CYS A 320 -22.04 5.62 11.78
C CYS A 320 -21.70 5.34 13.25
N ILE A 321 -21.17 4.14 13.54
CA ILE A 321 -20.93 3.68 14.91
C ILE A 321 -19.64 4.31 15.48
N ALA A 322 -18.51 4.21 14.78
CA ALA A 322 -17.23 4.70 15.29
C ALA A 322 -17.26 6.20 15.64
N PRO A 323 -17.78 7.11 14.80
CA PRO A 323 -17.85 8.55 15.14
C PRO A 323 -18.76 8.85 16.33
N ALA A 324 -19.89 8.13 16.45
CA ALA A 324 -20.79 8.24 17.60
C ALA A 324 -20.09 7.85 18.90
N TRP A 325 -19.31 6.76 18.88
CA TRP A 325 -18.54 6.31 20.03
C TRP A 325 -17.39 7.23 20.37
N ILE A 326 -16.64 7.72 19.37
CA ILE A 326 -15.56 8.70 19.57
C ILE A 326 -16.13 9.96 20.23
N PHE A 327 -17.26 10.47 19.75
CA PHE A 327 -17.96 11.60 20.35
C PHE A 327 -18.38 11.33 21.80
N TYR A 328 -19.00 10.17 22.07
CA TYR A 328 -19.41 9.80 23.41
C TYR A 328 -18.23 9.76 24.37
N ILE A 329 -17.18 8.99 24.05
CA ILE A 329 -15.97 8.84 24.88
C ILE A 329 -15.33 10.20 25.16
N THR A 330 -15.27 11.07 24.15
CA THR A 330 -14.59 12.37 24.25
C THR A 330 -15.37 13.34 25.15
N LEU A 331 -16.69 13.45 24.98
CA LEU A 331 -17.50 14.41 25.75
C LEU A 331 -17.90 13.88 27.13
N SER A 332 -18.12 12.58 27.30
CA SER A 332 -18.51 12.00 28.60
C SER A 332 -17.39 12.06 29.62
N GLY A 333 -16.12 12.18 29.18
CA GLY A 333 -14.96 12.33 30.06
C GLY A 333 -14.73 13.77 30.54
N SER A 334 -15.55 14.74 30.12
CA SER A 334 -15.40 16.14 30.53
C SER A 334 -15.87 16.36 31.96
N SER A 335 -15.10 17.15 32.74
CA SER A 335 -15.47 17.56 34.10
C SER A 335 -16.35 18.82 34.14
N ASP A 336 -16.74 19.37 32.98
CA ASP A 336 -17.59 20.56 32.92
C ASP A 336 -19.05 20.23 33.29
N PRO A 337 -19.63 20.91 34.29
CA PRO A 337 -20.97 20.59 34.81
C PRO A 337 -22.09 20.85 33.81
N VAL A 338 -21.85 21.70 32.79
CA VAL A 338 -22.80 21.93 31.70
C VAL A 338 -22.78 20.78 30.70
N ILE A 339 -21.58 20.29 30.34
CA ILE A 339 -21.40 19.20 29.37
C ILE A 339 -21.90 17.88 29.97
N GLU A 340 -21.63 17.64 31.26
CA GLU A 340 -22.07 16.44 31.98
C GLU A 340 -23.60 16.27 32.00
N ARG A 341 -24.35 17.39 32.01
CA ARG A 341 -25.82 17.37 31.96
C ARG A 341 -26.39 17.13 30.56
N LEU A 342 -25.58 17.24 29.51
CA LEU A 342 -26.06 17.01 28.14
C LEU A 342 -26.34 15.51 27.93
N PRO A 343 -27.39 15.15 27.18
CA PRO A 343 -27.70 13.75 26.86
C PRO A 343 -26.78 13.22 25.74
N VAL A 344 -25.46 13.26 25.96
CA VAL A 344 -24.41 12.91 24.98
C VAL A 344 -24.62 11.50 24.41
N GLY A 345 -24.94 10.52 25.27
CA GLY A 345 -25.19 9.14 24.84
C GLY A 345 -26.41 8.99 23.92
N LEU A 346 -27.49 9.75 24.16
CA LEU A 346 -28.68 9.71 23.32
C LEU A 346 -28.40 10.32 21.94
N ILE A 347 -27.66 11.43 21.87
CA ILE A 347 -27.28 12.05 20.60
C ILE A 347 -26.32 11.17 19.81
N ALA A 348 -25.36 10.52 20.48
CA ALA A 348 -24.49 9.53 19.84
C ALA A 348 -25.29 8.38 19.21
N LEU A 349 -26.23 7.81 19.97
CA LEU A 349 -27.11 6.75 19.48
C LEU A 349 -27.98 7.22 18.30
N LEU A 350 -28.55 8.43 18.40
CA LEU A 350 -29.36 9.02 17.35
C LEU A 350 -28.57 9.17 16.05
N TYR A 351 -27.33 9.68 16.12
CA TYR A 351 -26.44 9.78 14.96
C TYR A 351 -26.19 8.41 14.32
N ALA A 352 -25.86 7.39 15.12
CA ALA A 352 -25.59 6.05 14.62
C ALA A 352 -26.82 5.45 13.92
N VAL A 353 -28.01 5.54 14.54
CA VAL A 353 -29.27 5.01 13.98
C VAL A 353 -29.66 5.73 12.69
N LEU A 354 -29.56 7.07 12.67
CA LEU A 354 -29.86 7.87 11.49
C LEU A 354 -28.86 7.64 10.36
N GLY A 355 -27.58 7.38 10.67
CA GLY A 355 -26.57 6.98 9.70
C GLY A 355 -26.83 5.61 9.08
N ILE A 356 -27.23 4.61 9.89
CA ILE A 356 -27.57 3.27 9.39
C ILE A 356 -28.84 3.32 8.53
N THR A 357 -29.87 4.03 9.00
CA THR A 357 -31.12 4.25 8.23
C THR A 357 -30.82 4.86 6.86
N ARG A 358 -29.87 5.79 6.84
CA ARG A 358 -29.38 6.45 5.64
C ARG A 358 -28.70 5.50 4.66
N LEU A 359 -27.86 4.59 5.14
CA LEU A 359 -27.24 3.55 4.31
C LEU A 359 -28.31 2.67 3.67
N ILE A 360 -29.24 2.14 4.48
CA ILE A 360 -30.34 1.28 4.01
C ILE A 360 -31.17 1.99 2.93
N TYR A 361 -31.51 3.27 3.13
CA TYR A 361 -32.24 4.05 2.13
C TYR A 361 -31.48 4.12 0.80
N PHE A 362 -30.16 4.31 0.83
CA PHE A 362 -29.37 4.37 -0.39
C PHE A 362 -29.24 3.03 -1.11
N THR A 363 -29.13 1.93 -0.37
CA THR A 363 -29.13 0.58 -0.95
C THR A 363 -30.45 0.28 -1.69
N LEU A 364 -31.56 0.91 -1.28
CA LEU A 364 -32.88 0.74 -1.88
C LEU A 364 -33.25 1.80 -2.94
N ASP A 365 -32.53 2.92 -3.03
CA ASP A 365 -32.87 4.05 -3.92
C ASP A 365 -32.61 3.72 -5.40
N ARG A 366 -33.67 3.70 -6.21
CA ARG A 366 -33.64 3.38 -7.65
C ARG A 366 -33.41 4.58 -8.56
N THR A 367 -33.25 5.79 -8.00
CA THR A 367 -33.12 7.04 -8.76
C THR A 367 -31.85 7.82 -8.42
N PRO A 368 -30.65 7.22 -8.64
CA PRO A 368 -29.39 7.91 -8.36
C PRO A 368 -29.19 9.09 -9.31
N ILE A 369 -28.74 10.23 -8.77
CA ILE A 369 -28.45 11.44 -9.55
C ILE A 369 -26.96 11.44 -9.92
N PRO A 370 -26.58 11.45 -11.21
CA PRO A 370 -25.17 11.34 -11.61
C PRO A 370 -24.29 12.49 -11.10
N GLY A 371 -23.46 12.23 -10.09
CA GLY A 371 -22.47 13.20 -9.58
C GLY A 371 -22.89 13.94 -8.31
N PHE A 372 -24.10 13.70 -7.81
CA PHE A 372 -24.62 14.27 -6.58
C PHE A 372 -25.12 13.18 -5.64
N PHE A 373 -25.02 13.43 -4.33
CA PHE A 373 -25.64 12.62 -3.29
C PHE A 373 -26.89 13.33 -2.75
N LYS A 374 -27.99 12.58 -2.54
CA LYS A 374 -29.21 13.07 -1.89
C LYS A 374 -29.01 13.06 -0.38
N GLY A 375 -28.86 14.19 0.28
CA GLY A 375 -28.42 14.27 1.68
C GLY A 375 -26.92 14.05 1.85
N MET A 376 -26.40 14.31 3.04
CA MET A 376 -24.96 14.22 3.32
C MET A 376 -24.49 12.74 3.28
N PRO A 377 -23.34 12.43 2.62
CA PRO A 377 -22.74 11.10 2.69
C PRO A 377 -22.24 10.77 4.10
N THR A 378 -22.37 9.50 4.51
CA THR A 378 -21.94 9.02 5.84
C THR A 378 -20.44 9.22 6.11
N PRO A 379 -19.49 8.95 5.18
CA PRO A 379 -18.08 9.22 5.44
C PRO A 379 -17.79 10.72 5.65
N ALA A 380 -18.48 11.58 4.89
CA ALA A 380 -18.30 13.02 5.02
C ALA A 380 -18.86 13.54 6.35
N ALA A 381 -20.01 13.02 6.80
CA ALA A 381 -20.57 13.41 8.08
C ALA A 381 -19.68 12.94 9.25
N ALA A 382 -19.13 11.73 9.17
CA ALA A 382 -18.17 11.19 10.15
C ALA A 382 -16.95 12.10 10.32
N LEU A 383 -16.34 12.52 9.21
CA LEU A 383 -15.19 13.44 9.25
C LEU A 383 -15.61 14.84 9.75
N LEU A 384 -16.79 15.33 9.38
CA LEU A 384 -17.26 16.64 9.85
C LEU A 384 -17.43 16.67 11.38
N VAL A 385 -18.03 15.64 11.98
CA VAL A 385 -18.33 15.63 13.43
C VAL A 385 -17.13 15.32 14.31
N VAL A 386 -16.15 14.55 13.81
CA VAL A 386 -14.96 14.19 14.59
C VAL A 386 -13.86 15.26 14.51
N ALA A 387 -13.78 16.04 13.43
CA ALA A 387 -12.77 17.10 13.30
C ALA A 387 -12.75 18.11 14.48
N PRO A 388 -13.87 18.70 14.93
CA PRO A 388 -13.85 19.65 16.04
C PRO A 388 -13.63 18.99 17.41
N LEU A 389 -13.77 17.67 17.54
CA LEU A 389 -13.41 16.96 18.78
C LEU A 389 -11.91 17.03 19.06
N ILE A 390 -11.07 17.17 18.03
CA ILE A 390 -9.64 17.43 18.20
C ILE A 390 -9.44 18.76 18.93
N MET A 391 -10.19 19.79 18.53
CA MET A 391 -10.12 21.13 19.10
C MET A 391 -10.62 21.15 20.54
N PHE A 392 -11.70 20.42 20.81
CA PHE A 392 -12.18 20.19 22.17
C PHE A 392 -11.10 19.53 23.04
N SER A 393 -10.48 18.44 22.56
CA SER A 393 -9.43 17.74 23.32
C SER A 393 -8.21 18.61 23.61
N GLN A 394 -7.84 19.49 22.67
CA GLN A 394 -6.77 20.48 22.87
C GLN A 394 -7.19 21.57 23.87
N ALA A 395 -8.42 22.10 23.75
CA ALA A 395 -8.93 23.13 24.64
C ALA A 395 -9.03 22.66 26.10
N VAL A 396 -9.42 21.41 26.35
CA VAL A 396 -9.45 20.82 27.70
C VAL A 396 -8.07 20.84 28.37
N LEU A 397 -6.99 20.69 27.60
CA LEU A 397 -5.62 20.64 28.13
C LEU A 397 -4.96 22.02 28.21
N GLU A 398 -5.15 22.87 27.19
CA GLU A 398 -4.35 24.08 26.98
C GLU A 398 -5.15 25.38 27.19
N ALA A 399 -6.48 25.35 27.02
CA ALA A 399 -7.32 26.56 27.06
C ALA A 399 -8.75 26.25 27.57
N PRO A 400 -8.91 26.00 28.89
CA PRO A 400 -10.17 25.52 29.48
C PRO A 400 -11.37 26.43 29.21
N GLU A 401 -11.14 27.74 29.06
CA GLU A 401 -12.19 28.73 28.72
C GLU A 401 -12.90 28.40 27.39
N TRP A 402 -12.20 27.77 26.45
CA TRP A 402 -12.74 27.36 25.15
C TRP A 402 -13.32 25.94 25.14
N ALA A 403 -13.09 25.14 26.19
CA ALA A 403 -13.55 23.76 26.25
C ALA A 403 -15.08 23.69 26.24
N LEU A 404 -15.76 24.56 26.99
CA LEU A 404 -17.22 24.65 26.99
C LEU A 404 -17.78 24.99 25.60
N PHE A 405 -17.17 25.97 24.92
CA PHE A 405 -17.57 26.37 23.57
C PHE A 405 -17.47 25.18 22.60
N TRP A 406 -16.31 24.51 22.55
CA TRP A 406 -16.09 23.38 21.65
C TRP A 406 -16.96 22.18 22.00
N GLY A 407 -17.24 21.93 23.27
CA GLY A 407 -18.12 20.85 23.72
C GLY A 407 -19.55 21.05 23.24
N ILE A 408 -20.12 22.24 23.47
CA ILE A 408 -21.47 22.60 22.99
C ILE A 408 -21.49 22.58 21.46
N PHE A 409 -20.46 23.11 20.82
CA PHE A 409 -20.35 23.13 19.36
C PHE A 409 -20.38 21.71 18.76
N CYS A 410 -19.59 20.78 19.31
CA CYS A 410 -19.58 19.38 18.86
C CYS A 410 -20.93 18.70 19.08
N PHE A 411 -21.59 18.96 20.22
CA PHE A 411 -22.92 18.43 20.52
C PHE A 411 -23.97 18.88 19.49
N VAL A 412 -24.02 20.18 19.19
CA VAL A 412 -24.94 20.74 18.19
C VAL A 412 -24.61 20.24 16.79
N LEU A 413 -23.32 20.20 16.43
CA LEU A 413 -22.89 19.72 15.12
C LEU A 413 -23.26 18.25 14.89
N MET A 414 -23.15 17.40 15.92
CA MET A 414 -23.55 15.99 15.84
C MET A 414 -25.04 15.84 15.50
N MET A 415 -25.91 16.63 16.15
CA MET A 415 -27.35 16.64 15.84
C MET A 415 -27.63 17.12 14.42
N ILE A 416 -26.98 18.23 14.02
CA ILE A 416 -27.14 18.78 12.66
C ILE A 416 -26.69 17.77 11.61
N ALA A 417 -25.53 17.13 11.79
CA ALA A 417 -25.02 16.14 10.86
C ALA A 417 -25.97 14.93 10.72
N ALA A 418 -26.53 14.43 11.83
CA ALA A 418 -27.49 13.33 11.82
C ALA A 418 -28.77 13.67 11.02
N LEU A 419 -29.25 14.91 11.14
CA LEU A 419 -30.39 15.40 10.35
C LEU A 419 -30.02 15.59 8.87
N LEU A 420 -28.87 16.18 8.57
CA LEU A 420 -28.41 16.45 7.20
C LEU A 420 -28.14 15.18 6.39
N MET A 421 -27.70 14.10 7.03
CA MET A 421 -27.61 12.78 6.39
C MET A 421 -28.95 12.39 5.76
N ASN A 422 -30.07 12.63 6.45
CA ASN A 422 -31.41 12.19 6.06
C ASN A 422 -32.22 13.28 5.34
N LEU A 423 -31.63 14.45 5.08
CA LEU A 423 -32.26 15.53 4.34
C LEU A 423 -32.07 15.35 2.82
N TYR A 424 -32.76 14.35 2.25
CA TYR A 424 -32.63 13.94 0.86
C TYR A 424 -32.85 15.03 -0.22
N PRO A 425 -33.66 16.09 0.01
CA PRO A 425 -33.78 17.18 -0.97
C PRO A 425 -32.47 17.96 -1.21
N VAL A 426 -31.56 17.96 -0.23
CA VAL A 426 -30.28 18.68 -0.32
C VAL A 426 -29.29 17.85 -1.14
N ARG A 427 -28.65 18.48 -2.12
CA ARG A 427 -27.74 17.81 -3.06
C ARG A 427 -26.29 18.11 -2.73
N TYR A 428 -25.55 17.13 -2.24
CA TYR A 428 -24.12 17.26 -1.97
C TYR A 428 -23.29 16.83 -3.17
N LEU A 429 -22.15 17.50 -3.38
CA LEU A 429 -21.20 17.10 -4.43
C LEU A 429 -20.56 15.75 -4.09
N HIS A 430 -20.39 14.91 -5.11
CA HIS A 430 -19.62 13.69 -4.96
C HIS A 430 -18.13 14.00 -4.96
N LEU A 431 -17.57 14.24 -3.76
CA LEU A 431 -16.19 14.73 -3.58
C LEU A 431 -15.15 13.87 -4.31
N GLY A 432 -15.27 12.54 -4.23
CA GLY A 432 -14.39 11.62 -4.95
C GLY A 432 -14.33 11.87 -6.46
N ARG A 433 -15.48 12.03 -7.13
CA ARG A 433 -15.54 12.28 -8.58
C ARG A 433 -15.07 13.68 -8.95
N PHE A 434 -15.33 14.66 -8.08
CA PHE A 434 -14.85 16.04 -8.27
C PHE A 434 -13.32 16.10 -8.24
N MET A 435 -12.71 15.41 -7.27
CA MET A 435 -11.26 15.24 -7.13
C MET A 435 -10.64 14.48 -8.30
N ASP A 436 -11.30 13.42 -8.79
CA ASP A 436 -10.85 12.66 -9.95
C ASP A 436 -10.86 13.52 -11.24
N SER A 437 -11.78 14.49 -11.33
CA SER A 437 -11.89 15.40 -12.48
C SER A 437 -10.93 16.59 -12.39
N HIS A 438 -10.46 16.95 -11.19
CA HIS A 438 -9.58 18.09 -10.95
C HIS A 438 -8.33 17.64 -10.18
N PRO A 439 -7.28 17.15 -10.88
CA PRO A 439 -6.08 16.62 -10.23
C PRO A 439 -5.35 17.65 -9.35
N TRP A 440 -5.40 18.95 -9.71
CA TRP A 440 -4.85 20.02 -8.87
C TRP A 440 -5.53 20.10 -7.50
N VAL A 441 -6.85 19.92 -7.43
CA VAL A 441 -7.59 19.89 -6.14
C VAL A 441 -7.13 18.69 -5.32
N THR A 442 -6.98 17.52 -5.95
CA THR A 442 -6.47 16.32 -5.26
C THR A 442 -5.07 16.53 -4.69
N SER A 443 -4.14 17.06 -5.50
CA SER A 443 -2.79 17.37 -5.05
C SER A 443 -2.78 18.40 -3.92
N MET A 444 -3.60 19.45 -4.03
CA MET A 444 -3.73 20.46 -2.98
C MET A 444 -4.27 19.87 -1.67
N THR A 445 -5.31 19.04 -1.72
CA THR A 445 -5.86 18.37 -0.53
C THR A 445 -4.82 17.45 0.13
N VAL A 446 -4.06 16.68 -0.66
CA VAL A 446 -3.02 15.78 -0.12
C VAL A 446 -1.88 16.58 0.52
N VAL A 447 -1.40 17.63 -0.13
CA VAL A 447 -0.35 18.50 0.42
C VAL A 447 -0.85 19.18 1.70
N LEU A 448 -2.07 19.72 1.68
CA LEU A 448 -2.68 20.36 2.86
C LEU A 448 -2.79 19.37 4.02
N ALA A 449 -3.24 18.13 3.77
CA ALA A 449 -3.30 17.09 4.79
C ALA A 449 -1.91 16.76 5.34
N LEU A 450 -0.91 16.53 4.48
CA LEU A 450 0.45 16.19 4.92
C LEU A 450 1.12 17.29 5.75
N VAL A 451 0.98 18.55 5.32
CA VAL A 451 1.54 19.69 6.05
C VAL A 451 0.81 19.89 7.38
N SER A 452 -0.53 19.81 7.36
CA SER A 452 -1.34 20.07 8.56
C SER A 452 -1.16 19.01 9.64
N VAL A 453 -0.91 17.74 9.29
CA VAL A 453 -0.71 16.63 10.25
C VAL A 453 0.39 16.92 11.28
N VAL A 454 1.44 17.62 10.88
CA VAL A 454 2.59 17.95 11.74
C VAL A 454 2.30 19.17 12.63
N THR A 455 1.25 19.94 12.33
CA THR A 455 0.90 21.17 13.03
C THR A 455 -0.18 20.95 14.10
N PRO A 456 -0.20 21.75 15.19
CA PRO A 456 -1.28 21.71 16.17
C PRO A 456 -2.63 22.15 15.58
N TYR A 457 -2.60 22.92 14.48
CA TYR A 457 -3.78 23.43 13.78
C TYR A 457 -4.50 22.41 12.88
N PHE A 458 -4.07 21.15 12.89
CA PHE A 458 -4.67 20.08 12.10
C PHE A 458 -6.21 20.01 12.25
N GLY A 459 -6.72 20.09 13.48
CA GLY A 459 -8.16 20.06 13.75
C GLY A 459 -8.93 21.21 13.09
N HIS A 460 -8.39 22.43 13.16
CA HIS A 460 -8.98 23.62 12.53
C HIS A 460 -9.04 23.47 11.01
N ILE A 461 -7.94 23.02 10.39
CA ILE A 461 -7.85 22.86 8.92
C ILE A 461 -8.80 21.75 8.44
N ALA A 462 -8.82 20.62 9.14
CA ALA A 462 -9.70 19.51 8.86
C ALA A 462 -11.18 19.92 8.98
N PHE A 463 -11.54 20.62 10.05
CA PHE A 463 -12.90 21.14 10.24
C PHE A 463 -13.26 22.15 9.16
N LEU A 464 -12.38 23.12 8.85
CA LEU A 464 -12.63 24.12 7.80
C LEU A 464 -12.86 23.44 6.45
N TYR A 465 -12.07 22.43 6.10
CA TYR A 465 -12.23 21.67 4.87
C TYR A 465 -13.61 20.98 4.81
N MET A 466 -14.01 20.31 5.89
CA MET A 466 -15.31 19.65 5.97
C MET A 466 -16.49 20.64 6.06
N PHE A 467 -16.27 21.81 6.65
CA PHE A 467 -17.25 22.89 6.69
C PHE A 467 -17.46 23.51 5.30
N LEU A 468 -16.40 23.70 4.52
CA LEU A 468 -16.54 24.09 3.10
C LEU A 468 -17.32 23.03 2.31
N TYR A 469 -17.10 21.75 2.59
CA TYR A 469 -17.89 20.66 2.00
C TYR A 469 -19.36 20.71 2.45
N LEU A 470 -19.62 21.00 3.72
CA LEU A 470 -20.97 21.18 4.27
C LEU A 470 -21.75 22.28 3.52
N LEU A 471 -21.07 23.34 3.11
CA LEU A 471 -21.66 24.45 2.34
C LEU A 471 -21.78 24.17 0.83
N SER A 472 -21.24 23.05 0.34
CA SER A 472 -21.33 22.67 -1.08
C SER A 472 -22.74 22.69 -1.68
N PRO A 473 -23.83 22.40 -0.94
CA PRO A 473 -25.18 22.47 -1.47
C PRO A 473 -25.64 23.87 -1.89
N LEU A 474 -25.07 24.93 -1.31
CA LEU A 474 -25.40 26.32 -1.68
C LEU A 474 -24.96 26.64 -3.11
N VAL A 475 -23.88 26.01 -3.56
CA VAL A 475 -23.37 26.14 -4.93
C VAL A 475 -24.10 25.15 -5.86
N SER A 476 -24.35 23.92 -5.40
CA SER A 476 -24.99 22.88 -6.21
C SER A 476 -26.47 23.18 -6.52
N TRP A 477 -27.18 23.92 -5.65
CA TRP A 477 -28.57 24.34 -5.89
C TRP A 477 -28.72 25.18 -7.17
N ARG A 478 -27.66 25.86 -7.61
CA ARG A 478 -27.66 26.66 -8.85
C ARG A 478 -27.45 25.82 -10.12
N ILE A 479 -26.95 24.59 -10.01
CA ILE A 479 -26.63 23.73 -11.15
C ILE A 479 -27.83 22.82 -11.44
N ARG A 480 -28.52 23.04 -12.57
CA ARG A 480 -29.59 22.15 -13.02
C ARG A 480 -29.02 20.77 -13.39
N PRO A 481 -29.66 19.66 -12.94
CA PRO A 481 -29.15 18.30 -13.16
C PRO A 481 -29.01 17.91 -14.64
N ASP A 482 -29.79 18.56 -15.49
CA ASP A 482 -29.81 18.38 -16.94
C ASP A 482 -28.50 18.87 -17.57
N VAL A 483 -27.86 19.90 -17.01
CA VAL A 483 -26.59 20.46 -17.52
C VAL A 483 -25.41 19.57 -17.11
N ALA A 484 -25.41 19.05 -15.88
CA ALA A 484 -24.34 18.17 -15.37
C ALA A 484 -24.29 16.78 -16.04
N THR A 485 -25.41 16.34 -16.62
CA THR A 485 -25.48 15.10 -17.42
C THR A 485 -25.02 15.32 -18.86
N ILE A 486 -25.30 16.50 -19.45
CA ILE A 486 -24.85 16.88 -20.80
C ILE A 486 -23.34 17.12 -20.85
N GLU A 487 -22.79 17.84 -19.86
CA GLU A 487 -21.36 18.15 -19.78
C GLU A 487 -20.49 16.87 -19.69
N LYS A 488 -21.02 15.80 -19.07
CA LYS A 488 -20.34 14.51 -18.98
C LYS A 488 -20.39 13.69 -20.27
N LYS A 489 -21.49 13.73 -21.03
CA LYS A 489 -21.54 13.08 -22.35
C LYS A 489 -20.56 13.71 -23.33
N ALA A 490 -20.26 15.00 -23.19
CA ALA A 490 -19.28 15.70 -24.01
C ALA A 490 -17.81 15.35 -23.68
N VAL A 491 -17.53 14.85 -22.46
CA VAL A 491 -16.15 14.56 -21.98
C VAL A 491 -15.78 13.07 -22.12
N SER A 492 -16.73 12.16 -22.37
CA SER A 492 -16.42 10.79 -22.81
C SER A 492 -16.23 10.79 -24.33
N PRO A 493 -14.99 10.67 -24.88
CA PRO A 493 -14.86 10.33 -26.29
C PRO A 493 -15.50 8.95 -26.46
N GLN A 494 -16.36 8.81 -27.45
CA GLN A 494 -16.84 7.50 -27.88
C GLN A 494 -15.61 6.64 -28.20
N VAL A 495 -15.33 5.66 -27.34
CA VAL A 495 -14.46 4.55 -27.69
C VAL A 495 -15.37 3.54 -28.40
N SER A 496 -15.51 3.74 -29.71
CA SER A 496 -15.92 2.72 -30.66
C SER A 496 -14.80 1.71 -30.87
#